data_AF-A0A7Y5W1B2-F1
#
_entry.id   AF-A0A7Y5W1B2-F1
#
_cell.length_a   1.000
_cell.length_b   1.000
_cell.length_c   1.000
_cell.angle_alpha   90.00
_cell.angle_beta   90.00
_cell.angle_gamma   90.00
#
_symmetry.space_group_name_H-M   'P 1'
#
loop_
_entity.id
_entity.type
_entity.pdbx_description
1 polymer ?
#
loop_
_entity_poly.entity_id
_entity_poly.type
_entity_poly.pdbx_seq_one_letter_code
_entity_poly.pdbx_strand_id
1 'polypeptide(L)'
;MSAPTTRPEDAGIDSEKLEALFARAKRDVDDGTLPGAQVAIARNGRLAGFRTFGTARIGGVDRPATNGTLYTIFSSTKAVVAAAVWTLFEDGLLRLDERIAEIVPEFGTNGKDVVTVE
;
A
#
# COMPACT_ATOMS: atom_id res chain seq x y z
N MET A 1 -7.90 -9.58 12.57
CA MET A 1 -9.26 -9.00 12.65
C MET A 1 -9.59 -8.39 11.30
N SER A 2 -10.74 -8.68 10.70
CA SER A 2 -11.13 -8.01 9.45
C SER A 2 -11.53 -6.57 9.79
N ALA A 3 -11.02 -5.58 9.06
CA ALA A 3 -11.49 -4.21 9.20
C ALA A 3 -13.00 -4.14 8.89
N PRO A 4 -13.79 -3.34 9.64
CA PRO A 4 -15.22 -3.21 9.38
C PRO A 4 -15.43 -2.59 7.99
N THR A 5 -16.20 -3.26 7.14
CA THR A 5 -16.58 -2.74 5.82
C THR A 5 -17.91 -2.00 5.91
N THR A 6 -18.05 -0.91 5.17
CA THR A 6 -19.33 -0.23 4.93
C THR A 6 -19.98 -0.79 3.66
N ARG A 7 -21.27 -0.53 3.43
CA ARG A 7 -21.89 -0.88 2.15
C ARG A 7 -21.21 -0.06 1.03
N PRO A 8 -20.93 -0.66 -0.13
CA PRO A 8 -20.29 0.07 -1.23
C PRO A 8 -20.98 1.39 -1.57
N GLU A 9 -22.31 1.39 -1.59
CA GLU A 9 -23.13 2.55 -1.93
C GLU A 9 -22.95 3.70 -0.93
N ASP A 10 -22.77 3.39 0.36
CA ASP A 10 -22.54 4.39 1.42
C ASP A 10 -21.17 5.07 1.27
N ALA A 11 -20.23 4.43 0.56
CA ALA A 11 -18.95 5.02 0.17
C ALA A 11 -19.01 5.66 -1.23
N GLY A 12 -20.15 5.62 -1.92
CA GLY A 12 -20.30 6.06 -3.30
C GLY A 12 -19.59 5.14 -4.29
N ILE A 13 -19.55 3.84 -4.01
CA ILE A 13 -18.98 2.80 -4.86
C ILE A 13 -20.11 1.90 -5.35
N ASP A 14 -20.10 1.61 -6.65
CA ASP A 14 -21.01 0.69 -7.30
C ASP A 14 -20.66 -0.75 -6.89
N SER A 15 -21.61 -1.46 -6.26
CA SER A 15 -21.41 -2.81 -5.76
C SER A 15 -21.21 -3.82 -6.88
N GLU A 16 -21.91 -3.70 -8.01
CA GLU A 16 -21.75 -4.62 -9.16
C GLU A 16 -20.34 -4.52 -9.73
N LYS A 17 -19.79 -3.30 -9.85
CA LYS A 17 -18.41 -3.10 -10.30
C LYS A 17 -17.37 -3.60 -9.30
N LEU A 18 -17.64 -3.44 -8.00
CA LEU A 18 -16.79 -3.98 -6.95
C LEU A 18 -16.76 -5.51 -6.99
N GLU A 19 -17.91 -6.16 -7.18
CA GLU A 19 -18.00 -7.60 -7.37
C GLU A 19 -17.28 -8.06 -8.65
N ALA A 20 -17.41 -7.31 -9.75
CA ALA A 20 -16.69 -7.61 -10.99
C ALA A 20 -15.15 -7.56 -10.81
N LEU A 21 -14.65 -6.60 -10.02
CA LEU A 21 -13.23 -6.53 -9.65
C LEU A 21 -12.80 -7.76 -8.84
N PHE A 22 -13.58 -8.15 -7.84
CA PHE A 22 -13.31 -9.35 -7.04
C PHE A 22 -13.34 -10.62 -7.87
N ALA A 23 -14.32 -10.76 -8.77
CA ALA A 23 -14.40 -11.90 -9.68
C ALA A 23 -13.18 -11.95 -10.62
N ARG A 24 -12.68 -10.80 -11.06
CA ARG A 24 -11.43 -10.75 -11.85
C ARG A 24 -10.22 -11.20 -11.04
N ALA A 25 -10.02 -10.67 -9.83
CA ALA A 25 -8.91 -11.08 -8.97
C ALA A 25 -8.97 -12.58 -8.63
N LYS A 26 -10.17 -13.11 -8.41
CA LYS A 26 -10.38 -14.55 -8.21
C LYS A 26 -9.99 -15.36 -9.44
N ARG A 27 -10.37 -14.93 -10.66
CA ARG A 27 -9.97 -15.62 -11.90
C ARG A 27 -8.46 -15.68 -12.05
N ASP A 28 -7.74 -14.58 -11.81
CA ASP A 28 -6.27 -14.58 -11.91
C ASP A 28 -5.64 -15.61 -10.93
N VAL A 29 -6.29 -15.88 -9.79
CA VAL A 29 -5.89 -16.95 -8.86
C VAL A 29 -6.30 -18.34 -9.35
N ASP A 30 -7.55 -18.52 -9.76
CA ASP A 30 -8.07 -19.81 -10.23
C ASP A 30 -7.32 -20.32 -11.48
N ASP A 31 -6.94 -19.41 -12.37
CA ASP A 31 -6.18 -19.69 -13.59
C ASP A 31 -4.68 -19.95 -13.31
N GLY A 32 -4.24 -19.84 -12.04
CA GLY A 32 -2.86 -20.07 -11.62
C GLY A 32 -1.89 -18.94 -11.97
N THR A 33 -2.39 -17.77 -12.40
CA THR A 33 -1.55 -16.59 -12.67
C THR A 33 -0.95 -16.03 -11.39
N LEU A 34 -1.72 -16.07 -10.29
CA LEU A 34 -1.28 -15.67 -8.95
C LEU A 34 -1.59 -16.79 -7.94
N PRO A 35 -0.69 -17.11 -6.99
CA PRO A 35 -0.99 -18.11 -5.95
C PRO A 35 -2.06 -17.61 -4.95
N GLY A 36 -2.17 -16.29 -4.80
CA GLY A 36 -3.17 -15.63 -3.96
C GLY A 36 -3.15 -14.13 -4.20
N ALA A 37 -4.25 -13.48 -3.85
CA ALA A 37 -4.44 -12.04 -4.02
C ALA A 37 -5.34 -11.49 -2.92
N GLN A 38 -5.09 -10.24 -2.51
CA GLN A 38 -5.95 -9.51 -1.59
C GLN A 38 -6.25 -8.14 -2.18
N VAL A 39 -7.53 -7.76 -2.17
CA VAL A 39 -8.00 -6.50 -2.76
C VAL A 39 -8.84 -5.75 -1.72
N ALA A 40 -8.49 -4.48 -1.50
CA ALA A 40 -9.21 -3.54 -0.67
C ALA A 40 -9.60 -2.31 -1.49
N ILE A 41 -10.84 -1.84 -1.36
CA ILE A 41 -11.31 -0.60 -1.98
C ILE A 41 -11.94 0.28 -0.91
N ALA A 42 -11.46 1.52 -0.80
CA ALA A 42 -11.95 2.52 0.12
C ALA A 42 -12.20 3.86 -0.59
N ARG A 43 -13.20 4.61 -0.12
CA ARG A 43 -13.48 5.98 -0.58
C ARG A 43 -13.90 6.83 0.60
N ASN A 44 -13.35 8.05 0.68
CA ASN A 44 -13.61 9.01 1.77
C ASN A 44 -13.40 8.40 3.17
N GLY A 45 -12.31 7.64 3.36
CA GLY A 45 -11.99 6.97 4.62
C GLY A 45 -12.87 5.76 4.97
N ARG A 46 -13.79 5.36 4.09
CA ARG A 46 -14.70 4.23 4.30
C ARG A 46 -14.28 3.04 3.44
N LEU A 47 -14.02 1.90 4.08
CA LEU A 47 -13.68 0.65 3.39
C LEU A 47 -14.95 -0.02 2.84
N ALA A 48 -15.12 -0.03 1.53
CA ALA A 48 -16.29 -0.58 0.85
C ALA A 48 -16.16 -2.07 0.52
N GLY A 49 -14.93 -2.57 0.39
CA GLY A 49 -14.67 -3.97 0.10
C GLY A 49 -13.29 -4.40 0.52
N PHE A 50 -13.19 -5.63 1.05
CA PHE A 50 -11.92 -6.23 1.44
C PHE A 50 -12.00 -7.76 1.35
N ARG A 51 -11.36 -8.34 0.34
CA ARG A 51 -11.40 -9.79 0.09
C ARG A 51 -10.04 -10.35 -0.25
N THR A 52 -9.83 -11.59 0.17
CA THR A 52 -8.61 -12.37 -0.07
C THR A 52 -8.98 -13.66 -0.79
N PHE A 53 -8.12 -14.09 -1.72
CA PHE A 53 -8.26 -15.26 -2.56
C PHE A 53 -6.97 -16.09 -2.54
N GLY A 54 -7.10 -17.40 -2.74
CA GLY A 54 -5.97 -18.32 -2.93
C GLY A 54 -5.23 -18.67 -1.65
N THR A 55 -3.93 -18.95 -1.80
CA THR A 55 -3.04 -19.38 -0.73
C THR A 55 -1.87 -18.41 -0.53
N ALA A 56 -1.23 -18.51 0.64
CA ALA A 56 0.00 -17.83 0.94
C ALA A 56 0.98 -18.82 1.58
N ARG A 57 2.26 -18.72 1.22
CA ARG A 57 3.31 -19.56 1.79
C ARG A 57 3.89 -18.89 3.04
N ILE A 58 3.63 -19.47 4.20
CA ILE A 58 4.01 -18.89 5.50
C ILE A 58 4.88 -19.92 6.24
N GLY A 59 6.13 -19.58 6.53
CA GLY A 59 7.08 -20.52 7.15
C GLY A 59 7.39 -21.73 6.26
N GLY A 60 7.37 -21.56 4.93
CA GLY A 60 7.64 -22.63 3.98
C GLY A 60 6.49 -23.60 3.72
N VAL A 61 5.29 -23.31 4.22
CA VAL A 61 4.09 -24.15 4.02
C VAL A 61 2.96 -23.30 3.45
N ASP A 62 2.26 -23.85 2.47
CA ASP A 62 1.11 -23.18 1.86
C ASP A 62 -0.09 -23.26 2.82
N ARG A 63 -0.74 -22.11 3.02
CA ARG A 63 -1.94 -21.98 3.86
C ARG A 63 -2.98 -21.17 3.10
N PRO A 64 -4.29 -21.36 3.38
CA PRO A 64 -5.32 -20.45 2.86
C PRO A 64 -4.97 -19.01 3.22
N ALA A 65 -4.97 -18.13 2.22
CA ALA A 65 -4.78 -16.72 2.47
C ALA A 65 -6.02 -16.15 3.16
N THR A 66 -5.82 -15.22 4.07
CA THR A 66 -6.90 -14.59 4.84
C THR A 66 -6.75 -13.07 4.80
N ASN A 67 -7.79 -12.35 5.23
CA ASN A 67 -7.71 -10.91 5.41
C ASN A 67 -6.65 -10.47 6.46
N GLY A 68 -6.07 -11.40 7.23
CA GLY A 68 -4.95 -11.16 8.13
C GLY A 68 -3.58 -11.61 7.60
N THR A 69 -3.52 -12.16 6.39
CA THR A 69 -2.26 -12.55 5.76
C THR A 69 -1.44 -11.31 5.42
N LEU A 70 -0.18 -11.30 5.86
CA LEU A 70 0.78 -10.25 5.51
C LEU A 70 1.52 -10.61 4.23
N TYR A 71 1.74 -9.61 3.39
CA TYR A 71 2.47 -9.72 2.13
C TYR A 71 3.64 -8.74 2.12
N THR A 72 4.74 -9.13 1.49
CA THR A 72 5.81 -8.19 1.15
C THR A 72 5.32 -7.28 0.03
N ILE A 73 5.14 -5.99 0.32
CA ILE A 73 4.59 -5.01 -0.65
C ILE A 73 5.66 -4.31 -1.50
N PHE A 74 6.93 -4.67 -1.32
CA PHE A 74 8.10 -4.16 -2.06
C PHE A 74 8.11 -2.63 -2.18
N SER A 75 8.24 -2.09 -3.40
CA SER A 75 8.32 -0.65 -3.63
C SER A 75 7.10 0.14 -3.17
N SER A 76 5.96 -0.50 -2.91
CA SER A 76 4.79 0.16 -2.32
C SER A 76 5.10 0.74 -0.94
N THR A 77 6.13 0.24 -0.23
CA THR A 77 6.63 0.83 1.01
C THR A 77 7.06 2.30 0.85
N LYS A 78 7.49 2.72 -0.34
CA LYS A 78 7.90 4.12 -0.60
C LYS A 78 6.76 5.12 -0.36
N ALA A 79 5.50 4.75 -0.63
CA ALA A 79 4.36 5.63 -0.35
C ALA A 79 4.19 5.87 1.16
N VAL A 80 4.45 4.86 1.99
CA VAL A 80 4.40 4.99 3.46
C VAL A 80 5.54 5.87 3.95
N VAL A 81 6.77 5.66 3.45
CA VAL A 81 7.93 6.49 3.79
C VAL A 81 7.71 7.94 3.36
N ALA A 82 7.20 8.17 2.15
CA ALA A 82 6.87 9.50 1.66
C ALA A 82 5.83 10.18 2.56
N ALA A 83 4.76 9.49 2.96
CA ALA A 83 3.78 10.04 3.89
C ALA A 83 4.41 10.47 5.23
N ALA A 84 5.31 9.65 5.79
CA ALA A 84 6.03 10.00 7.01
C ALA A 84 6.93 11.24 6.83
N VAL A 85 7.62 11.36 5.68
CA VAL A 85 8.42 12.54 5.34
C VAL A 85 7.54 13.78 5.19
N TRP A 86 6.36 13.66 4.58
CA TRP A 86 5.39 14.75 4.50
C TRP A 86 4.90 15.23 5.86
N THR A 87 4.70 14.32 6.83
CA THR A 87 4.41 14.72 8.22
C THR A 87 5.54 15.56 8.83
N LEU A 88 6.81 15.22 8.55
CA LEU A 88 7.94 16.04 9.01
C LEU A 88 7.96 17.44 8.39
N PHE A 89 7.54 17.58 7.12
CA PHE A 89 7.36 18.89 6.49
C PHE A 89 6.23 19.69 7.16
N GLU A 90 5.09 19.05 7.44
CA GLU A 90 3.95 19.67 8.14
C GLU A 90 4.35 20.16 9.54
N ASP A 91 5.16 19.38 10.26
CA ASP A 91 5.67 19.71 11.59
C ASP A 91 6.84 20.74 11.56
N GLY A 92 7.30 21.15 10.37
CA GLY A 92 8.42 22.08 10.20
C GLY A 92 9.78 21.52 10.62
N LEU A 93 9.90 20.19 10.74
CA LEU A 93 11.13 19.49 11.14
C LEU A 93 12.04 19.18 9.94
N LEU A 94 11.53 19.34 8.73
CA LEU A 94 12.23 19.18 7.47
C LEU A 94 11.70 20.23 6.50
N ARG A 95 12.48 20.64 5.49
CA ARG A 95 11.98 21.49 4.40
C ARG A 95 12.27 20.87 3.03
N LEU A 96 11.38 21.11 2.07
CA LEU A 96 11.56 20.62 0.69
C LEU A 96 12.86 21.14 0.05
N ASP A 97 13.19 22.40 0.30
CA ASP A 97 14.34 23.11 -0.25
C ASP A 97 15.62 23.00 0.60
N GLU A 98 15.56 22.27 1.73
CA GLU A 98 16.72 21.97 2.54
C GLU A 98 17.69 21.10 1.76
N ARG A 99 18.99 21.38 1.85
CA ARG A 99 20.00 20.58 1.17
C ARG A 99 20.22 19.30 1.97
N ILE A 100 20.27 18.15 1.30
CA ILE A 100 20.55 16.87 1.98
C ILE A 100 21.89 16.92 2.73
N ALA A 101 22.88 17.65 2.21
CA ALA A 101 24.18 17.81 2.86
C ALA A 101 24.12 18.60 4.19
N GLU A 102 23.06 19.36 4.46
CA GLU A 102 22.86 20.02 5.76
C GLU A 102 22.35 19.03 6.83
N ILE A 103 21.69 17.95 6.40
CA ILE A 103 21.14 16.88 7.24
C ILE A 103 22.13 15.72 7.39
N VAL A 104 22.75 15.31 6.28
CA VAL A 104 23.70 14.20 6.16
C VAL A 104 24.97 14.73 5.48
N PRO A 105 25.93 15.28 6.25
CA PRO A 105 27.11 15.96 5.70
C PRO A 105 27.93 15.13 4.70
N GLU A 106 28.03 13.81 4.91
CA GLU A 106 28.78 12.90 4.04
C GLU A 106 28.16 12.77 2.63
N PHE A 107 26.88 13.12 2.50
CA PHE A 107 26.20 13.13 1.21
C PHE A 107 26.78 14.19 0.26
N GLY A 108 27.32 15.29 0.77
CA GLY A 108 27.82 16.44 -0.03
C GLY A 108 29.05 16.17 -0.92
N THR A 109 29.54 14.94 -0.98
CA THR A 109 30.65 14.53 -1.84
C THR A 109 30.25 14.44 -3.32
N ASN A 110 31.21 14.50 -4.25
CA ASN A 110 30.99 14.29 -5.69
C ASN A 110 29.94 15.23 -6.32
N GLY A 111 29.86 16.49 -5.87
CA GLY A 111 28.95 17.50 -6.42
C GLY A 111 27.48 17.33 -6.05
N LYS A 112 27.19 16.57 -4.98
CA LYS A 112 25.83 16.35 -4.47
C LYS A 112 25.40 17.34 -3.37
N ASP A 113 26.25 18.31 -3.06
CA ASP A 113 26.01 19.37 -2.05
C ASP A 113 24.83 20.29 -2.40
N VAL A 114 24.42 20.30 -3.67
CA VAL A 114 23.28 21.08 -4.18
C VAL A 114 21.94 20.33 -4.16
N VAL A 115 21.93 19.02 -3.85
CA VAL A 115 20.71 18.20 -3.88
C VAL A 115 19.81 18.55 -2.70
N THR A 116 18.56 18.86 -3.01
CA THR A 116 17.50 19.17 -2.05
C THR A 116 16.75 17.90 -1.61
N VAL A 117 15.86 18.02 -0.63
CA VAL A 117 15.04 16.89 -0.16
C VAL A 117 14.04 16.39 -1.22
N GLU A 118 13.49 17.27 -2.06
CA GLU A 118 12.56 16.92 -3.15
C GLU A 118 13.22 16.31 -4.40
#